data_AF-A0A2S9F313-F1
#
_entry.id   AF-A0A2S9F313-F1
#
_cell.length_a   1.000
_cell.length_b   1.000
_cell.length_c   1.000
_cell.angle_alpha   90.00
_cell.angle_beta   90.00
_cell.angle_gamma   90.00
#
_symmetry.space_group_name_H-M   'P 1'
#
loop_
_entity.id
_entity.type
_entity.pdbx_description
1 polymer ?
#
loop_
_entity_poly.entity_id
_entity_poly.type
_entity_poly.pdbx_seq_one_letter_code
_entity_poly.pdbx_strand_id
1 'polypeptide(L)' 'MLGSDERISAATALALFTGDRPGVPQRIGPGARGDLCILTAPPADVLAELDAGAVAATVIAGEVVYAKG' A
#
# COMPACT_ATOMS: atom_id res chain seq x y z
N MET A 1 -15.08 18.86 -8.71
CA MET A 1 -14.06 18.86 -7.63
C MET A 1 -14.75 18.46 -6.34
N LEU A 2 -14.10 17.62 -5.51
CA LEU A 2 -14.60 17.30 -4.16
C LEU A 2 -14.37 18.48 -3.22
N GLY A 3 -15.33 18.77 -2.33
CA GLY A 3 -15.18 19.72 -1.23
C GLY A 3 -14.14 19.25 -0.20
N SER A 4 -13.70 20.13 0.70
CA SER A 4 -12.77 19.77 1.79
C SER A 4 -13.31 18.63 2.65
N ASP A 5 -14.61 18.65 2.90
CA ASP A 5 -15.30 17.73 3.81
C ASP A 5 -15.58 16.38 3.14
N GLU A 6 -15.41 16.30 1.82
CA GLU A 6 -15.57 15.08 1.02
C GLU A 6 -14.22 14.41 0.72
N ARG A 7 -13.10 15.01 1.17
CA ARG A 7 -11.76 14.48 0.96
C ARG A 7 -11.25 13.78 2.20
N ILE A 8 -10.57 12.66 1.98
CA ILE A 8 -9.79 11.95 2.99
C ILE A 8 -8.30 12.07 2.67
N SER A 9 -7.46 11.83 3.67
CA SER A 9 -6.00 11.82 3.46
C SER A 9 -5.59 10.64 2.56
N ALA A 10 -4.47 10.77 1.85
CA ALA A 10 -3.91 9.69 1.03
C ALA A 10 -3.64 8.42 1.87
N ALA A 11 -3.15 8.59 3.12
CA ALA A 11 -2.92 7.49 4.04
C ALA A 11 -4.24 6.77 4.42
N THR A 12 -5.30 7.54 4.69
CA THR A 12 -6.63 6.99 4.93
C THR A 12 -7.15 6.25 3.71
N ALA A 13 -7.02 6.83 2.52
CA ALA A 13 -7.43 6.19 1.27
C ALA A 13 -6.69 4.85 1.05
N LEU A 14 -5.37 4.82 1.21
CA LEU A 14 -4.57 3.60 1.07
C LEU A 14 -4.95 2.53 2.10
N ALA A 15 -5.27 2.93 3.33
CA ALA A 15 -5.75 2.03 4.37
C ALA A 15 -7.08 1.34 4.03
N LEU A 16 -7.89 1.93 3.14
CA LEU A 16 -9.13 1.30 2.66
C LEU A 16 -8.89 0.08 1.75
N PHE A 17 -7.68 -0.07 1.19
CA PHE A 17 -7.35 -1.11 0.21
C PHE A 17 -6.37 -2.19 0.69
N THR A 18 -5.81 -2.05 1.89
CA THR A 18 -4.65 -2.85 2.34
C THR A 18 -4.98 -3.86 3.43
N GLY A 19 -6.25 -4.23 3.59
CA GLY A 19 -6.70 -5.31 4.47
C GLY A 19 -8.08 -5.85 4.08
N ASP A 20 -8.54 -6.90 4.74
CA ASP A 20 -9.83 -7.54 4.42
C ASP A 20 -11.06 -6.72 4.85
N ARG A 21 -10.86 -5.71 5.72
CA ARG A 21 -11.89 -4.77 6.14
C ARG A 21 -11.44 -3.35 5.77
N PRO A 22 -12.27 -2.56 5.05
CA PRO A 22 -11.91 -1.20 4.67
C PRO A 22 -11.51 -0.36 5.88
N GLY A 23 -10.35 0.30 5.79
CA GLY A 23 -9.84 1.20 6.83
C GLY A 23 -9.14 0.46 7.97
N VAL A 24 -9.03 -0.86 7.88
CA VAL A 24 -8.26 -1.69 8.81
C VAL A 24 -7.14 -2.37 8.00
N PRO A 25 -5.98 -1.69 7.83
CA PRO A 25 -4.84 -2.26 7.14
C PRO A 25 -4.41 -3.57 7.78
N GLN A 26 -3.93 -4.48 6.94
CA GLN A 26 -3.32 -5.70 7.39
C GLN A 26 -2.02 -5.40 8.15
N ARG A 27 -1.85 -6.04 9.31
CA ARG A 27 -0.61 -5.95 10.08
C ARG A 27 0.49 -6.76 9.40
N ILE A 28 1.70 -6.21 9.43
CA ILE A 28 2.92 -6.92 9.07
C ILE A 28 3.53 -7.54 10.33
N GLY A 29 3.80 -8.84 10.28
CA GLY A 29 4.45 -9.56 11.38
C GLY A 29 4.40 -11.08 11.18
N PRO A 30 5.14 -11.86 11.99
CA PRO A 30 5.11 -13.31 11.93
C PRO A 30 3.69 -13.87 12.07
N GLY A 31 3.32 -14.81 11.20
CA GLY A 31 1.99 -15.43 11.17
C GLY A 31 0.90 -14.61 10.48
N ALA A 32 1.17 -13.37 10.07
CA ALA A 32 0.28 -12.63 9.17
C ALA A 32 0.43 -13.14 7.73
N ARG A 33 -0.58 -12.86 6.88
CA ARG A 33 -0.51 -13.11 5.44
C ARG A 33 0.72 -12.40 4.85
N GLY A 34 1.48 -13.11 4.04
CA GLY A 34 2.68 -12.59 3.37
C GLY A 34 2.37 -11.79 2.10
N ASP A 35 1.36 -10.93 2.14
CA ASP A 35 0.98 -10.08 1.00
C ASP A 35 1.56 -8.69 1.18
N LEU A 36 2.53 -8.32 0.34
CA LEU A 36 3.28 -7.07 0.47
C LEU A 36 3.51 -6.44 -0.90
N CYS A 37 3.41 -5.11 -0.94
CA CYS A 37 3.91 -4.30 -2.04
C CYS A 37 5.09 -3.48 -1.52
N ILE A 38 6.30 -3.80 -1.98
CA ILE A 38 7.53 -3.15 -1.55
C ILE A 38 7.83 -1.99 -2.49
N LEU A 39 8.07 -0.80 -1.94
CA LEU A 39 8.32 0.42 -2.70
C LEU A 39 9.75 0.90 -2.47
N THR A 40 10.35 1.51 -3.49
CA THR A 40 11.72 2.07 -3.43
C THR A 40 11.78 3.47 -2.80
N ALA A 41 10.63 4.10 -2.56
CA ALA A 41 10.51 5.48 -2.07
C ALA A 41 9.94 5.50 -0.64
N PRO A 42 10.28 6.53 0.16
CA PRO A 42 9.73 6.69 1.50
C PRO A 42 8.23 7.01 1.48
N PRO A 43 7.48 6.75 2.57
CA PRO A 43 6.03 6.91 2.59
C PRO A 43 5.52 8.31 2.23
N ALA A 44 6.24 9.37 2.59
CA ALA A 44 5.83 10.74 2.29
C ALA A 44 5.73 10.99 0.77
N ASP A 45 6.72 10.50 0.02
CA ASP A 45 6.77 10.66 -1.44
C ASP A 45 5.69 9.81 -2.13
N VAL A 46 5.55 8.55 -1.69
CA VAL A 46 4.53 7.62 -2.21
C VAL A 46 3.11 8.12 -1.97
N LEU A 47 2.85 8.74 -0.82
CA LEU A 47 1.53 9.27 -0.49
C LEU A 47 1.21 10.59 -1.21
N ALA A 48 2.24 11.32 -1.65
CA ALA A 48 2.07 12.47 -2.52
C ALA A 48 1.74 12.04 -3.96
N GLU A 49 2.37 10.97 -4.45
CA GLU A 49 2.15 10.42 -5.78
C GLU A 49 2.34 8.89 -5.82
N LEU A 50 1.24 8.17 -6.06
CA LEU A 50 1.28 6.71 -6.22
C LEU A 50 1.66 6.35 -7.66
N ASP A 51 2.88 5.84 -7.84
CA ASP A 51 3.41 5.37 -9.12
C ASP A 51 3.79 3.89 -9.05
N ALA A 52 3.32 3.11 -10.01
CA ALA A 52 3.74 1.71 -10.20
C ALA A 52 5.24 1.58 -10.48
N GLY A 53 5.87 2.61 -11.06
CA GLY A 53 7.32 2.68 -11.27
C GLY A 53 8.14 2.62 -9.98
N ALA A 54 7.55 2.97 -8.83
CA ALA A 54 8.19 2.88 -7.52
C ALA A 54 8.11 1.48 -6.89
N VAL A 55 7.36 0.54 -7.48
CA VAL A 55 7.24 -0.83 -6.96
C VAL A 55 8.55 -1.59 -7.21
N ALA A 56 9.23 -1.94 -6.12
CA ALA A 56 10.42 -2.77 -6.12
C ALA A 56 10.08 -4.25 -6.24
N ALA A 57 9.06 -4.69 -5.51
CA ALA A 57 8.62 -6.09 -5.50
C ALA A 57 7.16 -6.22 -5.07
N THR A 58 6.51 -7.28 -5.53
CA THR A 58 5.19 -7.70 -5.06
C THR A 58 5.29 -9.12 -4.53
N VAL A 59 4.81 -9.31 -3.30
CA VAL A 59 4.79 -10.59 -2.60
C VAL A 59 3.34 -11.00 -2.41
N ILE A 60 3.00 -12.24 -2.74
CA ILE A 60 1.68 -12.83 -2.53
C ILE A 60 1.87 -14.14 -1.78
N ALA A 61 1.19 -14.29 -0.65
CA ALA A 61 1.28 -15.47 0.21
C ALA A 61 2.72 -15.85 0.61
N GLY A 62 3.62 -14.86 0.70
CA GLY A 62 5.04 -15.07 1.02
C GLY A 62 5.95 -15.30 -0.19
N GLU A 63 5.39 -15.44 -1.40
CA GLU A 63 6.14 -15.66 -2.63
C GLU A 63 6.33 -14.36 -3.41
N VAL A 64 7.55 -14.08 -3.87
CA VAL A 64 7.83 -12.92 -4.72
C VAL A 64 7.33 -13.22 -6.13
N VAL A 65 6.25 -12.56 -6.55
CA VAL A 65 5.62 -12.74 -7.87
C VAL A 65 6.05 -11.68 -8.88
N TYR A 66 6.58 -10.56 -8.38
CA TYR A 66 7.17 -9.50 -9.17
C TYR A 66 8.39 -8.94 -8.44
N ALA A 67 9.46 -8.69 -9.18
CA ALA A 67 10.62 -7.94 -8.73
C ALA A 67 11.10 -7.06 -9.89
N LYS A 68 11.42 -5.80 -9.58
CA LYS A 68 12.01 -4.86 -10.51
C LYS A 68 13.46 -5.31 -10.79
N GLY A 69 13.80 -5.44 -12.07
CA GLY A 69 15.14 -5.78 -12.55
C GLY A 69 16.11 -4.62 -12.50
#